data_AF-A0A962BP24-F1
#
_entry.id   AF-A0A962BP24-F1
#
_cell.length_a   1.000
_cell.length_b   1.000
_cell.length_c   1.000
_cell.angle_alpha   90.00
_cell.angle_beta   90.00
_cell.angle_gamma   90.00
#
_symmetry.space_group_name_H-M   'P 1'
#
loop_
_entity.id
_entity.type
_entity.pdbx_description
1 polymer ?
#
loop_
_entity_poly.entity_id
_entity_poly.type
_entity_poly.pdbx_seq_one_letter_code
_entity_poly.pdbx_strand_id
1 'polypeptide(L)'
;MQGSFEAWGTGFHYNYDSKLNLLGIARLKRQRVLAQLRFDTRLSEASFSYVQSLDKANQIKALTYSGNRTTDLSKTLDRTKLPAILQIAAHLSRYAFDLQSGDFEHFSEKFQKEFGLREFEIRALPSGRNSGHLFTALLTTQHNNTTSTRASSLPALMERLSHTIVRDLITMEFGEQFRDSAQRLLTASTRTRAIGLILDENFVPKTQISVRHTPETREDSPFPSSIRKS
;
A
#
# COMPACT_ATOMS: atom_id res chain seq x y z
N MET A 1 20.82 3.57 4.61
CA MET A 1 20.28 2.73 3.51
C MET A 1 20.02 1.34 4.08
N GLN A 2 18.80 0.82 3.97
CA GLN A 2 18.52 -0.59 4.27
C GLN A 2 19.05 -1.45 3.12
N GLY A 3 19.93 -2.40 3.44
CA GLY A 3 20.43 -3.39 2.49
C GLY A 3 19.35 -4.39 2.06
N SER A 4 19.75 -5.38 1.27
CA SER A 4 18.86 -6.49 0.87
C SER A 4 18.36 -7.26 2.10
N PHE A 5 17.13 -7.77 2.05
CA PHE A 5 16.54 -8.50 3.17
C PHE A 5 15.56 -9.58 2.74
N GLU A 6 15.41 -10.58 3.62
CA GLU A 6 14.33 -11.55 3.56
C GLU A 6 13.34 -11.29 4.70
N ALA A 7 12.06 -11.42 4.40
CA ALA A 7 10.98 -11.21 5.35
C ALA A 7 9.89 -12.28 5.20
N TRP A 8 9.29 -12.70 6.31
CA TRP A 8 8.16 -13.65 6.34
C TRP A 8 6.96 -12.97 6.97
N GLY A 9 5.88 -12.84 6.19
CA GLY A 9 4.59 -12.39 6.67
C GLY A 9 3.57 -13.51 6.69
N THR A 10 2.28 -13.16 6.70
CA THR A 10 1.21 -14.15 6.79
C THR A 10 0.96 -14.85 5.44
N GLY A 11 1.67 -15.96 5.22
CA GLY A 11 1.50 -16.83 4.05
C GLY A 11 2.43 -16.52 2.86
N PHE A 12 3.28 -15.50 2.98
CA PHE A 12 4.24 -15.12 1.96
C PHE A 12 5.64 -14.88 2.52
N HIS A 13 6.61 -15.17 1.66
CA HIS A 13 8.01 -14.84 1.77
C HIS A 13 8.32 -13.67 0.82
N TYR A 14 8.95 -12.65 1.37
CA TYR A 14 9.37 -11.44 0.68
C TYR A 14 10.89 -11.43 0.61
N ASN A 15 11.44 -11.23 -0.59
CA ASN A 15 12.88 -11.13 -0.82
C ASN A 15 13.17 -9.82 -1.54
N TYR A 16 13.79 -8.86 -0.86
CA TYR A 16 14.16 -7.57 -1.41
C TYR A 16 15.63 -7.55 -1.78
N ASP A 17 15.92 -7.25 -3.05
CA ASP A 17 17.26 -7.01 -3.57
C ASP A 17 17.46 -5.50 -3.73
N SER A 18 18.35 -4.93 -2.92
CA SER A 18 18.67 -3.50 -2.90
C SER A 18 19.56 -3.05 -4.07
N LYS A 19 20.25 -3.97 -4.75
CA LYS A 19 21.02 -3.64 -5.96
C LYS A 19 20.10 -3.53 -7.17
N LEU A 20 19.06 -4.37 -7.22
CA LEU A 20 18.07 -4.39 -8.30
C LEU A 20 16.83 -3.53 -8.01
N ASN A 21 16.69 -3.01 -6.79
CA ASN A 21 15.47 -2.35 -6.28
C ASN A 21 14.22 -3.18 -6.59
N LEU A 22 14.28 -4.48 -6.29
CA LEU A 22 13.26 -5.44 -6.67
C LEU A 22 12.81 -6.26 -5.46
N LEU A 23 11.51 -6.31 -5.23
CA LEU A 23 10.88 -7.18 -4.25
C LEU A 23 10.24 -8.39 -4.95
N GLY A 24 10.74 -9.58 -4.63
CA GLY A 24 10.12 -10.85 -5.00
C GLY A 24 9.17 -11.35 -3.91
N ILE A 25 7.98 -11.80 -4.30
CA ILE A 25 6.98 -12.38 -3.39
C ILE A 25 6.75 -13.84 -3.79
N ALA A 26 6.94 -14.77 -2.85
CA ALA A 26 6.67 -16.20 -3.02
C ALA A 26 5.85 -16.73 -1.84
N ARG A 27 5.23 -17.91 -1.94
CA ARG A 27 4.56 -18.51 -0.75
C ARG A 27 5.58 -19.00 0.27
N LEU A 28 6.68 -19.57 -0.21
CA LEU A 28 7.78 -20.11 0.59
C LEU A 28 9.12 -19.77 -0.09
N LYS A 29 10.20 -19.71 0.69
CA LYS A 29 11.55 -19.29 0.26
C LYS A 29 12.07 -19.97 -1.02
N ARG A 30 11.77 -21.25 -1.23
CA ARG A 30 12.25 -22.04 -2.38
C ARG A 30 11.19 -22.26 -3.47
N GLN A 31 10.07 -21.56 -3.42
CA GLN A 31 9.01 -21.69 -4.42
C GLN A 31 9.12 -20.63 -5.51
N ARG A 32 8.45 -20.89 -6.64
CA ARG A 32 8.31 -19.95 -7.75
C ARG A 32 7.75 -18.61 -7.24
N VAL A 33 8.38 -17.52 -7.68
CA VAL A 33 7.93 -16.15 -7.42
C VAL A 33 6.53 -15.96 -8.02
N LEU A 34 5.61 -15.48 -7.19
CA LEU A 34 4.23 -15.17 -7.55
C LEU A 34 4.10 -13.76 -8.13
N ALA A 35 4.86 -12.81 -7.60
CA ALA A 35 4.86 -11.43 -8.04
C ALA A 35 6.24 -10.80 -7.85
N GLN A 36 6.58 -9.86 -8.73
CA GLN A 36 7.76 -9.01 -8.62
C GLN A 36 7.30 -7.55 -8.64
N LEU A 37 7.84 -6.76 -7.73
CA LEU A 37 7.54 -5.34 -7.59
C LEU A 37 8.83 -4.56 -7.66
N ARG A 38 8.91 -3.62 -8.61
CA ARG A 38 10.06 -2.72 -8.74
C ARG A 38 9.87 -1.51 -7.83
N PHE A 39 10.87 -1.21 -7.03
CA PHE A 39 10.86 -0.07 -6.11
C PHE A 39 11.44 1.15 -6.82
N ASP A 40 10.82 2.31 -6.59
CA ASP A 40 11.45 3.59 -6.88
C ASP A 40 12.36 4.00 -5.70
N THR A 41 13.06 5.13 -5.83
CA THR A 41 13.98 5.61 -4.80
C THR A 41 13.31 5.73 -3.43
N ARG A 42 12.07 6.24 -3.38
CA ARG A 42 11.31 6.43 -2.13
C ARG A 42 10.99 5.11 -1.43
N LEU A 43 10.50 4.11 -2.17
CA LEU A 43 10.28 2.78 -1.59
C LEU A 43 11.58 2.11 -1.20
N SER A 44 12.68 2.36 -1.92
CA SER A 44 13.97 1.75 -1.62
C SER A 44 14.52 2.24 -0.28
N GLU A 45 14.32 3.52 0.04
CA GLU A 45 14.72 4.15 1.31
C GLU A 45 13.95 3.61 2.53
N ALA A 46 12.66 3.28 2.36
CA ALA A 46 11.79 2.76 3.40
C ALA A 46 11.22 1.37 3.06
N SER A 47 12.07 0.54 2.46
CA SER A 47 11.68 -0.73 1.83
C SER A 47 11.02 -1.70 2.81
N PHE A 48 11.53 -1.78 4.04
CA PHE A 48 10.92 -2.63 5.06
C PHE A 48 9.54 -2.12 5.51
N SER A 49 9.39 -0.81 5.73
CA SER A 49 8.10 -0.20 6.12
C SER A 49 7.04 -0.42 5.04
N TYR A 50 7.41 -0.32 3.76
CA TYR A 50 6.51 -0.66 2.66
C TYR A 50 6.10 -2.13 2.70
N VAL A 51 7.04 -3.06 2.95
CA VAL A 51 6.73 -4.49 3.06
C VAL A 51 5.77 -4.78 4.22
N GLN A 52 5.87 -4.06 5.34
CA GLN A 52 4.89 -4.13 6.43
C GLN A 52 3.48 -3.72 5.98
N SER A 53 3.36 -2.59 5.28
CA SER A 53 2.08 -2.13 4.71
C SER A 53 1.54 -3.08 3.64
N LEU A 54 2.43 -3.76 2.89
CA LEU A 54 2.06 -4.79 1.92
C LEU A 54 1.49 -6.05 2.58
N ASP A 55 2.16 -6.57 3.62
CA ASP A 55 1.66 -7.75 4.32
C ASP A 55 0.33 -7.46 5.03
N LYS A 56 0.19 -6.27 5.62
CA LYS A 56 -1.07 -5.82 6.20
C LYS A 56 -2.19 -5.79 5.16
N ALA A 57 -1.95 -5.25 3.97
CA ALA A 57 -2.91 -5.25 2.88
C ALA A 57 -3.29 -6.68 2.44
N ASN A 58 -2.32 -7.60 2.39
CA ASN A 58 -2.57 -9.01 2.09
C ASN A 58 -3.47 -9.67 3.16
N GLN A 59 -3.23 -9.40 4.45
CA GLN A 59 -4.06 -9.90 5.55
C GLN A 59 -5.49 -9.34 5.49
N ILE A 60 -5.66 -8.04 5.19
CA ILE A 60 -6.98 -7.42 5.00
C ILE A 60 -7.74 -8.06 3.84
N LYS A 61 -7.05 -8.30 2.71
CA LYS A 61 -7.64 -9.00 1.55
C LYS A 61 -8.02 -10.43 1.90
N ALA A 62 -7.19 -11.15 2.64
CA ALA A 62 -7.50 -12.51 3.08
C ALA A 62 -8.76 -12.56 3.95
N LEU A 63 -8.90 -11.64 4.91
CA LEU A 63 -10.10 -11.51 5.74
C LEU A 63 -11.33 -11.17 4.89
N THR A 64 -11.20 -10.21 3.98
CA THR A 64 -12.29 -9.80 3.08
C THR A 64 -12.80 -10.97 2.25
N TYR A 65 -11.91 -11.73 1.60
CA TYR A 65 -12.30 -12.84 0.73
C TYR A 65 -12.76 -14.09 1.48
N SER A 66 -12.29 -14.29 2.72
CA SER A 66 -12.66 -15.46 3.52
C SER A 66 -13.89 -15.24 4.40
N GLY A 67 -14.49 -14.04 4.39
CA GLY A 67 -15.56 -13.68 5.33
C GLY A 67 -15.06 -13.65 6.79
N ASN A 68 -13.90 -13.03 7.01
CA ASN A 68 -13.20 -12.90 8.29
C ASN A 68 -12.71 -14.22 8.91
N ARG A 69 -12.54 -15.28 8.12
CA ARG A 69 -12.14 -16.62 8.62
C ARG A 69 -10.62 -16.82 8.66
N THR A 70 -9.86 -16.22 7.76
CA THR A 70 -8.40 -16.37 7.68
C THR A 70 -7.69 -15.07 7.29
N THR A 71 -6.48 -14.88 7.81
CA THR A 71 -5.56 -13.79 7.47
C THR A 71 -4.50 -14.22 6.44
N ASP A 72 -4.43 -15.51 6.08
CA ASP A 72 -3.48 -16.04 5.11
C ASP A 72 -4.10 -16.08 3.71
N LEU A 73 -3.76 -15.09 2.88
CA LEU A 73 -4.28 -14.96 1.52
C LEU A 73 -3.92 -16.16 0.64
N SER A 74 -2.78 -16.82 0.91
CA SER A 74 -2.32 -17.98 0.15
C SER A 74 -3.21 -19.22 0.37
N LYS A 75 -3.99 -19.23 1.47
CA LYS A 75 -5.00 -20.25 1.80
C LYS A 75 -6.41 -19.87 1.35
N THR A 76 -6.67 -18.60 1.09
CA THR A 76 -8.01 -18.11 0.73
C THR A 76 -8.32 -18.33 -0.75
N LEU A 77 -7.33 -18.31 -1.63
CA LEU A 77 -7.54 -18.27 -3.09
C LEU A 77 -6.63 -19.20 -3.88
N ASP A 78 -7.12 -19.58 -5.06
CA ASP A 78 -6.37 -20.39 -6.02
C ASP A 78 -5.07 -19.69 -6.46
N ARG A 79 -4.03 -20.51 -6.71
CA ARG A 79 -2.71 -20.02 -7.12
C ARG A 79 -2.75 -19.15 -8.37
N THR A 80 -3.71 -19.36 -9.26
CA THR A 80 -3.87 -18.60 -10.51
C THR A 80 -4.34 -17.16 -10.28
N LYS A 81 -5.06 -16.90 -9.18
CA LYS A 81 -5.61 -15.57 -8.86
C LYS A 81 -4.68 -14.74 -7.96
N LEU A 82 -3.76 -15.40 -7.24
CA LEU A 82 -2.84 -14.74 -6.32
C LEU A 82 -2.01 -13.62 -6.96
N PRO A 83 -1.41 -13.76 -8.16
CA PRO A 83 -0.60 -12.70 -8.75
C PRO A 83 -1.37 -11.39 -8.95
N ALA A 84 -2.59 -11.45 -9.48
CA ALA A 84 -3.42 -10.26 -9.71
C ALA A 84 -3.79 -9.56 -8.39
N ILE A 85 -4.06 -10.33 -7.34
CA ILE A 85 -4.44 -9.77 -6.04
C ILE A 85 -3.24 -9.19 -5.31
N LEU A 86 -2.07 -9.81 -5.43
CA LEU A 86 -0.82 -9.25 -4.92
C LEU A 86 -0.50 -7.91 -5.59
N GLN A 87 -0.77 -7.76 -6.89
CA GLN A 87 -0.62 -6.46 -7.57
C GLN A 87 -1.60 -5.41 -7.04
N ILE A 88 -2.87 -5.78 -6.80
CA ILE A 88 -3.85 -4.87 -6.19
C ILE A 88 -3.41 -4.47 -4.78
N ALA A 89 -2.95 -5.42 -3.96
CA ALA A 89 -2.45 -5.16 -2.62
C ALA A 89 -1.23 -4.23 -2.66
N ALA A 90 -0.27 -4.49 -3.55
CA ALA A 90 0.90 -3.65 -3.76
C ALA A 90 0.55 -2.20 -4.10
N HIS A 91 -0.45 -2.02 -4.96
CA HIS A 91 -0.93 -0.69 -5.36
C HIS A 91 -1.63 0.04 -4.19
N LEU A 92 -2.47 -0.65 -3.43
CA LEU A 92 -3.12 -0.08 -2.23
C LEU A 92 -2.09 0.27 -1.13
N SER A 93 -1.10 -0.60 -0.91
CA SER A 93 -0.03 -0.35 0.05
C SER A 93 0.86 0.80 -0.39
N ARG A 94 1.03 1.02 -1.69
CA ARG A 94 1.75 2.20 -2.19
C ARG A 94 1.02 3.49 -1.84
N TYR A 95 -0.29 3.52 -2.07
CA TYR A 95 -1.12 4.67 -1.67
C TYR A 95 -1.09 4.94 -0.17
N ALA A 96 -1.21 3.88 0.65
CA ALA A 96 -1.09 4.01 2.10
C ALA A 96 0.30 4.54 2.51
N PHE A 97 1.36 4.05 1.86
CA PHE A 97 2.73 4.50 2.13
C PHE A 97 2.95 5.99 1.79
N ASP A 98 2.43 6.45 0.64
CA ASP A 98 2.52 7.87 0.25
C ASP A 98 1.81 8.76 1.29
N LEU A 99 0.61 8.35 1.75
CA LEU A 99 -0.14 9.05 2.81
C LEU A 99 0.58 9.04 4.17
N GLN A 100 1.17 7.92 4.58
CA GLN A 100 1.93 7.80 5.84
C GLN A 100 3.18 8.67 5.84
N SER A 101 3.81 8.82 4.67
CA SER A 101 5.01 9.63 4.49
C SER A 101 4.72 11.14 4.37
N GLY A 102 3.44 11.54 4.40
CA GLY A 102 3.01 12.93 4.24
C GLY A 102 3.04 13.44 2.80
N ASP A 103 3.21 12.55 1.82
CA ASP A 103 3.32 12.86 0.39
C ASP A 103 1.92 12.95 -0.25
N PHE A 104 1.14 13.92 0.22
CA PHE A 104 -0.26 14.07 -0.18
C PHE A 104 -0.42 14.44 -1.66
N GLU A 105 0.53 15.20 -2.22
CA GLU A 105 0.51 15.65 -3.61
C GLU A 105 0.64 14.45 -4.55
N HIS A 106 1.68 13.63 -4.38
CA HIS A 106 1.89 12.46 -5.22
C HIS A 106 0.76 11.43 -5.11
N PHE A 107 0.23 11.23 -3.89
CA PHE A 107 -0.96 10.43 -3.68
C PHE A 107 -2.15 10.99 -4.48
N SER A 108 -2.40 12.30 -4.34
CA SER A 108 -3.55 12.97 -4.92
C SER A 108 -3.51 12.94 -6.46
N GLU A 109 -2.37 13.25 -7.07
CA GLU A 109 -2.17 13.21 -8.51
C GLU A 109 -2.41 11.81 -9.09
N LYS A 110 -1.83 10.79 -8.45
CA LYS A 110 -2.00 9.40 -8.90
C LYS A 110 -3.44 8.93 -8.76
N PHE A 111 -4.08 9.25 -7.63
CA PHE A 111 -5.46 8.87 -7.36
C PHE A 111 -6.42 9.59 -8.34
N GLN A 112 -6.21 10.89 -8.57
CA GLN A 112 -6.95 11.67 -9.54
C GLN A 112 -6.87 11.05 -10.94
N LYS A 113 -5.66 10.76 -11.42
CA LYS A 113 -5.44 10.16 -12.73
C LYS A 113 -6.07 8.79 -12.87
N GLU A 114 -5.96 7.94 -11.84
CA GLU A 114 -6.48 6.57 -11.91
C GLU A 114 -8.01 6.52 -11.97
N PHE A 115 -8.70 7.36 -11.19
CA PHE A 115 -10.17 7.37 -11.16
C PHE A 115 -10.78 8.39 -12.12
N GLY A 116 -9.96 9.09 -12.89
CA GLY A 116 -10.40 10.11 -13.84
C GLY A 116 -11.14 11.26 -13.16
N LEU A 117 -10.65 11.72 -12.01
CA LEU A 117 -11.23 12.85 -11.28
C LEU A 117 -10.73 14.17 -11.89
N ARG A 118 -11.54 15.23 -11.78
CA ARG A 118 -11.14 16.57 -12.21
C ARG A 118 -10.15 17.17 -11.22
N GLU A 119 -10.38 16.93 -9.94
CA GLU A 119 -9.57 17.42 -8.84
C GLU A 119 -9.69 16.45 -7.68
N PHE A 120 -8.57 16.22 -7.01
CA PHE A 120 -8.54 15.50 -5.76
C PHE A 120 -7.38 16.02 -4.93
N GLU A 121 -7.63 16.36 -3.67
CA GLU A 121 -6.63 16.96 -2.82
C GLU A 121 -6.80 16.53 -1.37
N ILE A 122 -5.68 16.27 -0.70
CA ILE A 122 -5.62 16.08 0.76
C ILE A 122 -4.67 17.10 1.36
N ARG A 123 -5.10 17.75 2.45
CA ARG A 123 -4.29 18.68 3.22
C ARG A 123 -4.26 18.29 4.69
N ALA A 124 -3.11 18.49 5.32
CA ALA A 124 -2.95 18.43 6.77
C ALA A 124 -2.91 19.86 7.32
N LEU A 125 -3.85 20.19 8.20
CA LEU A 125 -3.96 21.48 8.86
C LEU A 125 -3.51 21.33 10.32
N PRO A 126 -2.68 22.24 10.86
CA PRO A 126 -2.36 22.24 12.28
C PRO A 126 -3.63 22.52 13.09
N SER A 127 -3.94 21.67 14.07
CA SER A 127 -5.06 21.92 14.96
C SER A 127 -4.65 22.92 16.05
N GLY A 128 -5.29 24.09 16.09
CA GLY A 128 -4.95 25.15 17.05
C GLY A 128 -5.24 24.82 18.53
N ARG A 129 -5.87 23.69 18.86
CA ARG A 129 -6.28 23.34 20.24
C ARG A 129 -5.59 22.11 20.82
N ASN A 130 -5.07 21.21 19.99
CA ASN A 130 -4.35 20.00 20.40
C ASN A 130 -3.16 19.83 19.45
N SER A 131 -2.06 19.24 19.90
CA SER A 131 -0.87 18.89 19.11
C SER A 131 -1.11 17.91 17.94
N GLY A 132 -2.36 17.71 17.53
CA GLY A 132 -2.76 16.85 16.43
C GLY A 132 -2.95 17.60 15.10
N HIS A 133 -2.92 16.84 14.01
CA HIS A 133 -3.28 17.33 12.69
C HIS A 133 -4.78 17.12 12.44
N LEU A 134 -5.42 18.09 11.78
CA LEU A 134 -6.73 17.94 11.17
C LEU A 134 -6.52 17.71 9.67
N PHE A 135 -7.02 16.61 9.14
CA PHE A 135 -6.91 16.33 7.71
C PHE A 135 -8.20 16.70 6.99
N THR A 136 -8.07 17.26 5.80
CA THR A 136 -9.19 17.61 4.91
C THR A 136 -8.97 17.01 3.54
N ALA A 137 -10.03 16.50 2.92
CA ALA A 137 -10.02 16.03 1.53
C ALA A 137 -11.05 16.80 0.71
N LEU A 138 -10.67 17.18 -0.52
CA LEU A 138 -11.55 17.72 -1.54
C LEU A 138 -11.55 16.76 -2.73
N LEU A 139 -12.72 16.48 -3.29
CA LEU A 139 -12.86 15.66 -4.48
C LEU A 139 -13.86 16.31 -5.43
N THR A 140 -13.43 16.50 -6.68
CA THR A 140 -14.29 16.98 -7.76
C THR A 140 -14.26 16.03 -8.96
N THR A 141 -15.44 15.67 -9.44
CA THR A 141 -15.61 14.79 -10.61
C THR A 141 -15.50 15.56 -11.93
N GLN A 142 -15.45 14.84 -13.06
CA GLN A 142 -15.45 15.46 -14.40
C GLN A 142 -16.74 16.23 -14.69
N HIS A 143 -17.82 15.89 -14.01
CA HIS A 143 -19.12 16.56 -14.14
C HIS A 143 -19.28 17.72 -13.14
N ASN A 144 -18.19 18.18 -12.53
CA ASN A 144 -18.14 19.27 -11.56
C ASN A 144 -18.89 18.99 -10.23
N ASN A 145 -19.28 17.74 -9.98
CA ASN A 145 -19.81 17.35 -8.67
C ASN A 145 -18.67 17.34 -7.66
N THR A 146 -18.84 18.09 -6.57
CA THR A 146 -17.78 18.34 -5.59
C THR A 146 -18.22 17.87 -4.23
N THR A 147 -17.30 17.28 -3.48
CA THR A 147 -17.51 16.99 -2.07
C THR A 147 -16.24 17.21 -1.27
N SER A 148 -16.39 17.50 0.02
CA SER A 148 -15.27 17.66 0.93
C SER A 148 -15.52 16.94 2.25
N THR A 149 -14.45 16.42 2.84
CA THR A 149 -14.51 15.71 4.13
C THR A 149 -13.37 16.15 5.03
N ARG A 150 -13.55 15.95 6.33
CA ARG A 150 -12.53 16.26 7.34
C ARG A 150 -12.50 15.18 8.41
N ALA A 151 -11.32 14.90 8.96
CA ALA A 151 -11.14 13.98 10.07
C ALA A 151 -9.86 14.29 10.86
N SER A 152 -9.78 13.78 12.09
CA SER A 152 -8.61 13.93 12.96
C SER A 152 -7.49 12.92 12.69
N SER A 153 -7.69 11.98 11.76
CA SER A 153 -6.69 11.00 11.34
C SER A 153 -6.90 10.60 9.88
N LEU A 154 -5.84 10.15 9.21
CA LEU A 154 -5.92 9.68 7.83
C LEU A 154 -6.85 8.45 7.65
N PRO A 155 -6.83 7.42 8.53
CA PRO A 155 -7.79 6.32 8.45
C PRO A 155 -9.25 6.80 8.46
N ALA A 156 -9.58 7.68 9.41
CA ALA A 156 -10.92 8.23 9.53
C ALA A 156 -11.30 9.16 8.36
N LEU A 157 -10.32 9.88 7.79
CA LEU A 157 -10.54 10.68 6.59
C LEU A 157 -10.90 9.78 5.40
N MET A 158 -10.14 8.70 5.20
CA MET A 158 -10.36 7.75 4.12
C MET A 158 -11.71 7.04 4.25
N GLU A 159 -12.08 6.62 5.45
CA GLU A 159 -13.39 6.02 5.72
C GLU A 159 -14.53 7.00 5.42
N ARG A 160 -14.44 8.23 5.91
CA ARG A 160 -15.45 9.27 5.64
C ARG A 160 -15.55 9.57 4.15
N LEU A 161 -14.42 9.73 3.46
CA LEU A 161 -14.37 9.97 2.03
C LEU A 161 -15.02 8.82 1.25
N SER A 162 -14.78 7.56 1.63
CA SER A 162 -15.45 6.40 1.02
C SER A 162 -16.98 6.51 1.12
N HIS A 163 -17.51 6.86 2.29
CA HIS A 163 -18.95 7.03 2.49
C HIS A 163 -19.50 8.23 1.71
N THR A 164 -18.79 9.34 1.72
CA THR A 164 -19.16 10.57 1.01
C THR A 164 -19.20 10.35 -0.52
N ILE A 165 -18.25 9.61 -1.09
CA ILE A 165 -18.27 9.26 -2.52
C ILE A 165 -19.56 8.50 -2.87
N VAL A 166 -19.94 7.50 -2.06
CA VAL A 166 -21.15 6.70 -2.33
C VAL A 166 -22.41 7.53 -2.15
N ARG A 167 -22.51 8.26 -1.04
CA ARG A 167 -23.71 9.03 -0.68
C ARG A 167 -23.94 10.21 -1.63
N ASP A 168 -22.90 10.99 -1.90
CA ASP A 168 -23.05 12.28 -2.57
C ASP A 168 -22.77 12.15 -4.07
N LEU A 169 -21.65 11.54 -4.46
CA LEU A 169 -21.20 11.57 -5.85
C LEU A 169 -21.85 10.48 -6.70
N ILE A 170 -21.91 9.24 -6.20
CA ILE A 170 -22.56 8.15 -6.96
C ILE A 170 -24.04 8.47 -7.15
N THR A 171 -24.72 8.98 -6.13
CA THR A 171 -26.14 9.38 -6.24
C THR A 171 -26.36 10.47 -7.28
N MET A 172 -25.47 11.45 -7.37
CA MET A 172 -25.54 12.54 -8.36
C MET A 172 -25.16 12.12 -9.78
N GLU A 173 -24.40 11.03 -9.92
CA GLU A 173 -23.93 10.50 -11.20
C GLU A 173 -24.61 9.17 -11.56
N PHE A 174 -25.71 8.83 -10.87
CA PHE A 174 -26.48 7.64 -11.15
C PHE A 174 -27.44 7.90 -12.31
N GLY A 175 -27.07 7.44 -13.50
CA GLY A 175 -27.89 7.50 -14.70
C GLY A 175 -27.18 6.86 -15.90
N GLU A 176 -27.93 6.46 -16.93
CA GLU A 176 -27.36 5.82 -18.12
C GLU A 176 -26.30 6.69 -18.82
N GLN A 177 -26.41 8.01 -18.69
CA GLN A 177 -25.48 8.99 -19.26
C GLN A 177 -24.10 9.00 -18.58
N PHE A 178 -23.97 8.52 -17.34
CA PHE A 178 -22.75 8.64 -16.53
C PHE A 178 -22.28 7.31 -15.92
N ARG A 179 -22.70 6.17 -16.50
CA ARG A 179 -22.44 4.82 -15.98
C ARG A 179 -20.96 4.55 -15.67
N ASP A 180 -20.06 4.99 -16.55
CA ASP A 180 -18.60 4.82 -16.38
C ASP A 180 -18.08 5.61 -15.18
N SER A 181 -18.62 6.80 -14.93
CA SER A 181 -18.21 7.64 -13.81
C SER A 181 -18.67 7.06 -12.48
N ALA A 182 -19.92 6.61 -12.39
CA ALA A 182 -20.44 5.92 -11.21
C ALA A 182 -19.62 4.67 -10.86
N GLN A 183 -19.20 3.88 -11.87
CA GLN A 183 -18.34 2.71 -11.65
C GLN A 183 -16.94 3.10 -11.16
N ARG A 184 -16.33 4.16 -11.71
CA ARG A 184 -15.04 4.69 -11.23
C ARG A 184 -15.14 5.17 -9.80
N LEU A 185 -16.21 5.89 -9.44
CA LEU A 185 -16.47 6.36 -8.09
C LEU A 185 -16.71 5.22 -7.09
N LEU A 186 -17.43 4.17 -7.49
CA LEU A 186 -17.60 2.98 -6.65
C LEU A 186 -16.26 2.29 -6.38
N THR A 187 -15.43 2.19 -7.42
CA THR A 187 -14.08 1.64 -7.30
C THR A 187 -13.22 2.52 -6.40
N ALA A 188 -13.23 3.85 -6.60
CA ALA A 188 -12.53 4.83 -5.78
C ALA A 188 -12.93 4.68 -4.31
N SER A 189 -14.23 4.69 -4.00
CA SER A 189 -14.74 4.50 -2.64
C SER A 189 -14.23 3.21 -2.00
N THR A 190 -14.30 2.09 -2.74
CA THR A 190 -13.80 0.80 -2.24
C THR A 190 -12.30 0.83 -1.94
N ARG A 191 -11.52 1.50 -2.81
CA ARG A 191 -10.06 1.64 -2.62
C ARG A 191 -9.73 2.57 -1.47
N THR A 192 -10.41 3.70 -1.35
CA THR A 192 -10.27 4.64 -0.24
C THR A 192 -10.51 3.93 1.09
N ARG A 193 -11.59 3.14 1.19
CA ARG A 193 -11.85 2.32 2.39
C ARG A 193 -10.72 1.33 2.68
N ALA A 194 -10.23 0.62 1.67
CA ALA A 194 -9.14 -0.33 1.85
C ALA A 194 -7.84 0.36 2.30
N ILE A 195 -7.52 1.53 1.75
CA ILE A 195 -6.39 2.36 2.17
C ILE A 195 -6.57 2.77 3.63
N GLY A 196 -7.77 3.22 4.04
CA GLY A 196 -8.08 3.54 5.43
C GLY A 196 -7.78 2.39 6.40
N LEU A 197 -8.14 1.16 6.05
CA LEU A 197 -7.84 -0.04 6.85
C LEU A 197 -6.33 -0.35 6.92
N ILE A 198 -5.58 -0.12 5.83
CA ILE A 198 -4.12 -0.30 5.83
C ILE A 198 -3.47 0.76 6.73
N LEU A 199 -3.99 1.98 6.75
CA LEU A 199 -3.48 3.07 7.59
C LEU A 199 -3.84 2.92 9.07
N ASP A 200 -4.93 2.22 9.41
CA ASP A 200 -5.42 2.12 10.78
C ASP A 200 -4.48 1.31 11.69
N GLU A 201 -3.79 1.98 12.61
CA GLU A 201 -2.87 1.36 13.56
C GLU A 201 -3.56 0.34 14.49
N ASN A 202 -4.88 0.47 14.70
CA ASN A 202 -5.64 -0.48 15.51
C ASN A 202 -5.88 -1.82 14.80
N PHE A 203 -5.73 -1.86 13.47
CA PHE A 203 -5.65 -3.12 12.76
C PHE A 203 -4.28 -3.74 13.04
N VAL A 204 -4.21 -4.54 14.11
CA VAL A 204 -3.03 -5.29 14.49
C VAL A 204 -2.97 -6.56 13.63
N PRO A 205 -1.95 -6.73 12.77
CA PRO A 205 -1.75 -7.95 12.02
C PRO A 205 -1.59 -9.12 13.01
N LYS A 206 -2.30 -10.24 12.81
CA LYS A 206 -2.22 -11.40 13.71
C LYS A 206 -0.83 -12.04 13.73
N THR A 207 -0.06 -11.84 12.67
CA THR A 207 1.35 -12.21 12.60
C THR A 207 2.14 -11.02 12.11
N GLN A 208 3.11 -10.59 12.90
CA GLN A 208 4.05 -9.54 12.53
C GLN A 208 5.11 -10.11 11.58
N ILE A 209 5.61 -9.28 10.67
CA ILE A 209 6.66 -9.70 9.75
C ILE A 209 7.94 -10.00 10.53
N SER A 210 8.50 -11.18 10.33
CA SER A 210 9.84 -11.52 10.82
C SER A 210 10.88 -11.25 9.73
N VAL A 211 12.01 -10.64 10.10
CA VAL A 211 13.08 -10.27 9.15
C VAL A 211 14.33 -11.08 9.44
N ARG A 212 15.00 -11.51 8.37
CA ARG A 212 16.41 -11.89 8.42
C ARG A 212 17.17 -10.98 7.46
N HIS A 213 18.07 -10.19 8.02
CA HIS A 213 19.03 -9.44 7.21
C HIS A 213 19.99 -10.44 6.58
N THR A 214 20.11 -10.37 5.26
CA THR A 214 21.15 -11.13 4.57
C THR A 214 22.48 -10.45 4.89
N PRO A 215 23.46 -11.14 5.50
CA PRO A 215 24.75 -10.53 5.73
C PRO A 215 25.33 -10.09 4.39
N GLU A 216 25.75 -8.83 4.29
CA GLU A 216 26.54 -8.37 3.17
C GLU A 216 27.77 -9.28 3.10
N THR A 217 27.91 -10.02 2.00
CA THR A 217 29.15 -10.72 1.69
C THR A 217 30.24 -9.67 1.68
N ARG A 218 31.05 -9.63 2.75
CA ARG A 218 32.36 -9.01 2.71
C ARG A 218 33.09 -9.70 1.57
N GLU A 219 33.36 -8.96 0.50
CA GLU A 219 34.28 -9.42 -0.53
C GLU A 219 35.60 -9.72 0.18
N ASP A 220 35.93 -11.01 0.24
CA ASP A 220 37.24 -11.49 0.61
C ASP A 220 38.28 -10.75 -0.24
N SER A 221 39.10 -9.94 0.44
CA SER A 221 40.26 -9.31 -0.19
C SER A 221 41.21 -10.42 -0.67
N PRO A 222 41.54 -10.50 -1.98
CA PRO A 222 42.50 -11.46 -2.45
C PRO A 222 43.89 -10.82 -2.35
N PHE A 223 44.56 -10.98 -1.21
CA PHE A 223 46.00 -10.73 -1.14
C PHE A 223 46.70 -11.88 -0.41
N PRO A 224 47.39 -12.77 -1.14
CA PRO A 224 48.38 -13.65 -0.53
C PRO A 224 49.66 -12.82 -0.32
N SER A 225 49.93 -12.42 0.93
CA SER A 225 51.28 -11.95 1.30
C SER A 225 52.20 -13.16 1.45
N SER A 226 52.66 -13.67 0.31
CA SER A 226 53.98 -14.27 0.25
C SER A 226 55.02 -13.22 0.62
N ILE A 227 55.87 -13.50 1.61
CA ILE A 227 57.32 -13.27 1.59
C ILE A 227 57.96 -14.10 2.72
N ARG A 228 58.72 -15.13 2.30
CA ARG A 228 59.80 -15.75 3.07
C ARG A 228 60.98 -14.77 3.12
N LYS A 229 61.62 -14.62 4.28
CA LYS A 229 63.07 -14.41 4.47
C LYS A 229 63.41 -15.06 5.83
N SER A 230 64.04 -16.24 5.87
CA SER A 230 65.50 -16.47 5.87
C SER A 230 66.19 -15.78 7.03
#